data_AF-A0A484APT3-F1
#
_entry.id   AF-A0A484APT3-F1
#
_cell.length_a   1.000
_cell.length_b   1.000
_cell.length_c   1.000
_cell.angle_alpha   90.00
_cell.angle_beta   90.00
_cell.angle_gamma   90.00
#
_symmetry.space_group_name_H-M   'P 1'
#
loop_
_entity.id
_entity.type
_entity.pdbx_description
1 polymer ?
#
loop_
_entity_poly.entity_id
_entity_poly.type
_entity_poly.pdbx_seq_one_letter_code
_entity_poly.pdbx_strand_id
1 'polypeptide(L)'
;MFTLSNPTEGTKITASSNSIKNSNFNANNPTRFIIHGWLQDGSSDMNTNIRDALLSNGDYNVIVVEWPSAKNWFYATPVVAVAIVGIKVADMVNYLVSDHGLKFDTLHVIGHSLGAHVAKCTPSSVWTPLDHFSATFNPAIVYPLTMPTT
;
A
#
# COMPACT_ATOMS: atom_id res chain seq x y z
N MET A 1 -9.34 -1.68 -5.64
CA MET A 1 -10.02 -1.36 -4.38
C MET A 1 -11.15 -2.35 -4.17
N PHE A 2 -11.26 -2.86 -2.95
CA PHE A 2 -12.25 -3.84 -2.53
C PHE A 2 -13.04 -3.27 -1.35
N THR A 3 -14.30 -3.67 -1.28
CA THR A 3 -15.25 -3.37 -0.21
C THR A 3 -16.15 -4.59 -0.04
N LEU A 4 -17.06 -4.58 0.93
CA LEU A 4 -18.09 -5.63 1.04
C LEU A 4 -18.97 -5.75 -0.22
N SER A 5 -19.14 -4.67 -0.98
CA SER A 5 -19.91 -4.69 -2.24
C SER A 5 -19.15 -5.30 -3.42
N ASN A 6 -17.83 -5.45 -3.31
CA ASN A 6 -16.98 -6.07 -4.34
C ASN A 6 -15.76 -6.78 -3.72
N PRO A 7 -15.98 -7.85 -2.93
CA PRO A 7 -14.93 -8.44 -2.11
C PRO A 7 -13.89 -9.23 -2.92
N THR A 8 -14.31 -9.80 -4.06
CA THR A 8 -13.46 -10.66 -4.91
C THR A 8 -12.88 -9.91 -6.12
N GLU A 9 -13.70 -9.07 -6.76
CA GLU A 9 -13.33 -8.33 -7.98
C GLU A 9 -13.12 -6.84 -7.67
N GLY A 10 -11.86 -6.41 -7.69
CA GLY A 10 -11.47 -5.07 -7.28
C GLY A 10 -11.76 -4.02 -8.34
N THR A 11 -12.31 -2.87 -7.94
CA THR A 11 -12.41 -1.68 -8.80
C THR A 11 -11.06 -0.98 -8.87
N LYS A 12 -10.51 -0.79 -10.07
CA LYS A 12 -9.32 0.04 -10.25
C LYS A 12 -9.67 1.51 -9.96
N ILE A 13 -8.87 2.15 -9.12
CA ILE A 13 -9.03 3.57 -8.77
C ILE A 13 -7.78 4.37 -9.15
N THR A 14 -7.97 5.64 -9.48
CA THR A 14 -6.92 6.63 -9.70
C THR A 14 -7.22 7.90 -8.89
N ALA A 15 -6.23 8.79 -8.76
CA ALA A 15 -6.41 10.11 -8.15
C ALA A 15 -7.22 11.04 -9.09
N SER A 16 -8.49 10.70 -9.32
CA SER A 16 -9.43 11.50 -10.12
C SER A 16 -10.84 11.39 -9.55
N SER A 17 -11.60 12.49 -9.60
CA SER A 17 -12.89 12.56 -8.90
C SER A 17 -13.88 11.54 -9.45
N ASN A 18 -13.93 11.38 -10.77
CA ASN A 18 -14.76 10.39 -11.43
C ASN A 18 -14.38 8.96 -11.04
N SER A 19 -13.09 8.66 -10.89
CA SER A 19 -12.67 7.31 -10.51
C SER A 19 -13.09 6.95 -9.10
N ILE A 20 -13.06 7.90 -8.16
CA ILE A 20 -13.48 7.64 -6.77
C ILE A 20 -15.01 7.58 -6.68
N LYS A 21 -15.72 8.53 -7.30
CA LYS A 21 -17.19 8.59 -7.28
C LYS A 21 -17.87 7.39 -7.96
N ASN A 22 -17.23 6.81 -8.98
CA ASN A 22 -17.72 5.61 -9.67
C ASN A 22 -17.25 4.31 -9.00
N SER A 23 -16.64 4.39 -7.82
CA SER A 23 -16.22 3.23 -7.02
C SER A 23 -17.07 3.10 -5.77
N ASN A 24 -16.88 2.02 -5.01
CA ASN A 24 -17.56 1.81 -3.72
C ASN A 24 -16.88 2.54 -2.54
N PHE A 25 -16.05 3.56 -2.81
CA PHE A 25 -15.30 4.25 -1.76
C PHE A 25 -16.26 4.99 -0.82
N ASN A 26 -16.09 4.79 0.47
CA ASN A 26 -16.85 5.47 1.50
C ASN A 26 -15.92 6.06 2.56
N ALA A 27 -15.86 7.39 2.64
CA ALA A 27 -14.98 8.10 3.55
C ALA A 27 -15.24 7.82 5.05
N ASN A 28 -16.42 7.30 5.40
CA ASN A 28 -16.76 6.91 6.76
C ASN A 28 -16.19 5.54 7.15
N ASN A 29 -15.75 4.74 6.18
CA ASN A 29 -15.17 3.43 6.42
C ASN A 29 -13.66 3.54 6.64
N PRO A 30 -13.07 2.81 7.61
CA PRO A 30 -11.63 2.74 7.76
C PRO A 30 -10.95 2.28 6.47
N THR A 31 -9.84 2.91 6.13
CA THR A 31 -9.12 2.63 4.88
C THR A 31 -7.82 1.90 5.15
N ARG A 32 -7.54 0.86 4.38
CA ARG A 32 -6.34 0.04 4.48
C ARG A 32 -5.66 -0.05 3.13
N PHE A 33 -4.47 0.51 3.02
CA PHE A 33 -3.61 0.27 1.87
C PHE A 33 -2.80 -1.00 2.11
N ILE A 34 -2.71 -1.89 1.11
CA ILE A 34 -1.93 -3.12 1.18
C ILE A 34 -0.90 -3.12 0.05
N ILE A 35 0.38 -3.27 0.37
CA ILE A 35 1.49 -3.15 -0.57
C ILE A 35 2.29 -4.46 -0.60
N HIS A 36 2.29 -5.12 -1.76
CA HIS A 36 3.01 -6.37 -1.98
C HIS A 36 4.53 -6.16 -2.08
N GLY A 37 5.28 -7.25 -1.91
CA GLY A 37 6.74 -7.27 -2.00
C GLY A 37 7.29 -7.62 -3.39
N TRP A 38 8.57 -7.97 -3.42
CA TRP A 38 9.28 -8.43 -4.61
C TRP A 38 8.76 -9.78 -5.12
N LEU A 39 8.65 -9.93 -6.44
CA LEU A 39 8.04 -11.06 -7.16
C LEU A 39 6.59 -11.35 -6.78
N GLN A 40 5.91 -10.38 -6.18
CA GLN A 40 4.50 -10.45 -5.84
C GLN A 40 3.71 -9.44 -6.66
N ASP A 41 2.39 -9.54 -6.55
CA ASP A 41 1.42 -8.66 -7.20
C ASP A 41 0.16 -8.50 -6.36
N GLY A 42 -0.79 -7.68 -6.81
CA GLY A 42 -2.03 -7.42 -6.08
C GLY A 42 -2.90 -8.64 -5.79
N SER A 43 -2.69 -9.78 -6.46
CA SER A 43 -3.43 -11.04 -6.25
C SER A 43 -2.71 -12.06 -5.37
N SER A 44 -1.47 -11.77 -4.95
CA SER A 44 -0.69 -12.65 -4.09
C SER A 44 -1.38 -12.92 -2.74
N ASP A 45 -1.22 -14.13 -2.21
CA ASP A 45 -1.92 -14.65 -1.02
C ASP A 45 -1.91 -13.72 0.20
N MET A 46 -0.80 -13.02 0.45
CA MET A 46 -0.73 -12.05 1.55
C MET A 46 -1.77 -10.94 1.40
N ASN A 47 -1.99 -10.42 0.19
CA ASN A 47 -2.96 -9.36 -0.05
C ASN A 47 -4.39 -9.87 0.07
N THR A 48 -4.68 -11.04 -0.51
CA THR A 48 -6.02 -11.64 -0.48
C THR A 48 -6.40 -12.04 0.94
N ASN A 49 -5.49 -12.69 1.69
CA ASN A 49 -5.72 -13.06 3.08
C ASN A 49 -5.99 -11.85 3.98
N ILE A 50 -5.22 -10.76 3.85
CA ILE A 50 -5.45 -9.54 4.64
C ILE A 50 -6.75 -8.85 4.22
N ARG A 51 -7.02 -8.73 2.91
CA ARG A 51 -8.29 -8.18 2.40
C ARG A 51 -9.47 -8.94 2.98
N ASP A 52 -9.46 -10.27 2.88
CA ASP A 52 -10.58 -11.12 3.29
C ASP A 52 -10.75 -11.08 4.81
N ALA A 53 -9.66 -11.05 5.58
CA ALA A 53 -9.69 -10.84 7.02
C ALA A 53 -10.26 -9.46 7.41
N LEU A 54 -9.93 -8.39 6.68
CA LEU A 54 -10.51 -7.06 6.93
C LEU A 54 -12.01 -7.04 6.61
N LEU A 55 -12.38 -7.51 5.42
CA LEU A 55 -13.77 -7.48 4.95
C LEU A 55 -14.68 -8.40 5.76
N SER A 56 -14.18 -9.50 6.31
CA SER A 56 -14.94 -10.36 7.24
C SER A 56 -15.19 -9.71 8.61
N ASN A 57 -14.42 -8.68 8.97
CA ASN A 57 -14.53 -7.99 10.26
C ASN A 57 -15.25 -6.64 10.18
N GLY A 58 -15.75 -6.23 9.02
CA GLY A 58 -16.60 -5.05 8.88
C GLY A 58 -16.43 -4.29 7.56
N ASP A 59 -16.96 -3.07 7.56
CA ASP A 59 -16.92 -2.16 6.42
C ASP A 59 -15.55 -1.48 6.30
N TYR A 60 -14.77 -1.83 5.27
CA TYR A 60 -13.48 -1.23 4.98
C TYR A 60 -13.38 -0.77 3.53
N ASN A 61 -12.59 0.28 3.28
CA ASN A 61 -12.01 0.52 1.98
C ASN A 61 -10.64 -0.19 1.93
N VAL A 62 -10.53 -1.30 1.18
CA VAL A 62 -9.25 -2.01 1.03
C VAL A 62 -8.62 -1.65 -0.32
N ILE A 63 -7.47 -0.99 -0.29
CA ILE A 63 -6.77 -0.51 -1.48
C ILE A 63 -5.46 -1.29 -1.63
N VAL A 64 -5.46 -2.28 -2.52
CA VAL A 64 -4.23 -3.00 -2.89
C VAL A 64 -3.44 -2.14 -3.88
N VAL A 65 -2.17 -1.89 -3.57
CA VAL A 65 -1.24 -1.11 -4.39
C VAL A 65 -0.49 -2.05 -5.33
N GLU A 66 -0.84 -1.99 -6.61
CA GLU A 66 -0.09 -2.65 -7.68
C GLU A 66 1.06 -1.75 -8.13
N TRP A 67 2.30 -2.25 -8.07
CA TRP A 67 3.48 -1.53 -8.52
C TRP A 67 4.39 -2.43 -9.40
N PRO A 68 4.34 -2.27 -10.74
CA PRO A 68 4.93 -3.23 -11.68
C PRO A 68 6.42 -3.52 -11.50
N SER A 69 7.20 -2.59 -10.95
CA SER A 69 8.63 -2.81 -10.71
C SER A 69 8.89 -3.95 -9.72
N ALA A 70 7.96 -4.25 -8.81
CA ALA A 70 8.08 -5.37 -7.87
C ALA A 70 8.20 -6.73 -8.57
N LYS A 71 7.61 -6.88 -9.76
CA LYS A 71 7.65 -8.11 -10.56
C LYS A 71 8.98 -8.32 -11.28
N ASN A 72 9.88 -7.34 -11.24
CA ASN A 72 11.16 -7.47 -11.93
C ASN A 72 12.05 -8.49 -11.21
N TRP A 73 12.59 -9.44 -11.97
CA TRP A 73 13.50 -10.47 -11.46
C TRP A 73 14.78 -9.91 -10.86
N PHE A 74 15.31 -8.80 -11.37
CA PHE A 74 16.50 -8.17 -10.83
C PHE A 74 16.12 -7.29 -9.63
N TYR A 75 16.44 -7.77 -8.42
CA TYR A 75 16.09 -7.13 -7.14
C TYR A 75 16.47 -5.65 -7.03
N ALA A 76 17.55 -5.21 -7.69
CA ALA A 76 17.93 -3.80 -7.71
C ALA A 76 16.84 -2.88 -8.29
N THR A 77 16.08 -3.36 -9.29
CA THR A 77 15.03 -2.59 -9.96
C THR A 77 13.90 -2.16 -9.02
N PRO A 78 13.22 -3.06 -8.28
CA PRO A 78 12.20 -2.64 -7.34
C PRO A 78 12.78 -1.88 -6.15
N VAL A 79 14.02 -2.17 -5.72
CA VAL A 79 14.66 -1.43 -4.62
C VAL A 79 14.79 0.05 -4.95
N VAL A 80 15.27 0.41 -6.14
CA VAL A 80 15.37 1.83 -6.54
C VAL A 80 14.00 2.49 -6.76
N ALA A 81 12.95 1.71 -7.01
CA ALA A 81 11.60 2.22 -7.20
C ALA A 81 10.85 2.49 -5.88
N VAL A 82 11.30 1.93 -4.75
CA VAL A 82 10.60 2.00 -3.45
C VAL A 82 10.15 3.42 -3.09
N ALA A 83 11.06 4.39 -3.16
CA ALA A 83 10.78 5.76 -2.77
C ALA A 83 9.73 6.42 -3.67
N ILE A 84 9.83 6.22 -4.98
CA ILE A 84 8.89 6.78 -5.96
C ILE A 84 7.49 6.18 -5.77
N VAL A 85 7.40 4.88 -5.48
CA VAL A 85 6.10 4.24 -5.19
C VAL A 85 5.51 4.76 -3.88
N GLY A 86 6.34 4.96 -2.84
CA GLY A 86 5.89 5.56 -1.57
C GLY A 86 5.30 6.95 -1.76
N ILE A 87 5.93 7.79 -2.58
CA ILE A 87 5.41 9.12 -2.95
C ILE A 87 4.05 8.99 -3.64
N LYS A 88 3.90 8.09 -4.61
CA LYS A 88 2.61 7.88 -5.30
C LYS A 88 1.50 7.40 -4.38
N VAL A 89 1.82 6.55 -3.41
CA VAL A 89 0.86 6.13 -2.38
C VAL A 89 0.45 7.34 -1.54
N ALA A 90 1.41 8.19 -1.15
CA ALA A 90 1.13 9.40 -0.39
C ALA A 90 0.27 10.40 -1.16
N ASP A 91 0.53 10.59 -2.45
CA ASP A 91 -0.28 11.44 -3.32
C ASP A 91 -1.73 10.97 -3.37
N MET A 92 -1.94 9.65 -3.49
CA MET A 92 -3.28 9.06 -3.45
C MET A 92 -3.95 9.25 -2.08
N VAL A 93 -3.21 9.06 -0.98
CA VAL A 93 -3.71 9.31 0.38
C VAL A 93 -4.13 10.77 0.54
N ASN A 94 -3.25 11.71 0.20
CA ASN A 94 -3.53 13.14 0.28
C ASN A 94 -4.76 13.51 -0.55
N TYR A 95 -4.87 12.98 -1.76
CA TYR A 95 -6.03 13.17 -2.63
C TYR A 95 -7.35 12.69 -2.00
N LEU A 96 -7.35 11.51 -1.39
CA LEU A 96 -8.56 10.98 -0.72
C LEU A 96 -8.94 11.80 0.52
N VAL A 97 -7.94 12.31 1.25
CA VAL A 97 -8.17 13.15 2.43
C VAL A 97 -8.71 14.51 2.00
N SER A 98 -8.03 15.20 1.09
CA SER A 98 -8.37 16.59 0.73
C SER A 98 -9.69 16.68 -0.01
N ASP A 99 -9.94 15.74 -0.94
CA ASP A 99 -11.01 15.89 -1.93
C ASP A 99 -12.20 14.95 -1.67
N HIS A 100 -12.00 13.89 -0.89
CA HIS A 100 -13.01 12.86 -0.63
C HIS A 100 -13.26 12.62 0.86
N GLY A 101 -12.68 13.43 1.75
CA GLY A 101 -13.00 13.43 3.18
C GLY A 101 -12.50 12.21 3.96
N LEU A 102 -11.52 11.47 3.43
CA LEU A 102 -10.89 10.38 4.16
C LEU A 102 -10.28 10.92 5.47
N LYS A 103 -10.57 10.26 6.59
CA LYS A 103 -10.00 10.62 7.88
C LYS A 103 -8.68 9.89 8.09
N PHE A 104 -7.64 10.64 8.49
CA PHE A 104 -6.32 10.09 8.74
C PHE A 104 -6.27 9.12 9.93
N ASP A 105 -7.10 9.33 10.96
CA ASP A 105 -7.16 8.53 12.18
C ASP A 105 -7.56 7.06 11.95
N THR A 106 -8.20 6.78 10.82
CA THR A 106 -8.73 5.46 10.45
C THR A 106 -8.02 4.90 9.21
N LEU A 107 -6.92 5.51 8.77
CA LEU A 107 -6.12 5.10 7.63
C LEU A 107 -4.85 4.36 8.08
N HIS A 108 -4.66 3.11 7.62
CA HIS A 108 -3.38 2.40 7.79
C HIS A 108 -2.79 1.96 6.45
N VAL A 109 -1.46 1.94 6.38
CA VAL A 109 -0.69 1.40 5.25
C VAL A 109 0.06 0.15 5.71
N ILE A 110 -0.21 -0.97 5.07
CA ILE A 110 0.35 -2.28 5.38
C ILE A 110 1.26 -2.68 4.23
N GLY A 111 2.53 -2.97 4.51
CA GLY A 111 3.48 -3.40 3.50
C GLY A 111 4.15 -4.72 3.88
N HIS A 112 4.33 -5.62 2.92
CA HIS A 112 5.06 -6.88 3.10
C HIS A 112 6.40 -6.86 2.37
N SER A 113 7.46 -7.36 3.02
CA SER A 113 8.81 -7.46 2.44
C SER A 113 9.27 -6.09 1.89
N LEU A 114 9.59 -5.99 0.59
CA LEU A 114 9.97 -4.74 -0.03
C LEU A 114 8.83 -3.69 -0.02
N GLY A 115 7.57 -4.12 0.01
CA GLY A 115 6.40 -3.27 0.21
C GLY A 115 6.37 -2.58 1.58
N ALA A 116 7.01 -3.14 2.61
CA ALA A 116 7.15 -2.47 3.91
C ALA A 116 8.05 -1.22 3.80
N HIS A 117 9.06 -1.26 2.94
CA HIS A 117 9.91 -0.11 2.66
C HIS A 117 9.12 0.96 1.88
N VAL A 118 8.24 0.55 0.94
CA VAL A 118 7.34 1.48 0.25
C VAL A 118 6.40 2.17 1.25
N ALA A 119 5.79 1.41 2.16
CA ALA A 119 4.93 1.94 3.21
C ALA A 119 5.67 2.98 4.06
N LYS A 120 6.91 2.68 4.47
CA LYS A 120 7.77 3.63 5.21
C LYS A 120 8.14 4.88 4.41
N CYS A 121 8.28 4.79 3.10
CA CYS A 121 8.57 5.91 2.21
C CYS A 121 7.34 6.77 1.87
N THR A 122 6.15 6.40 2.35
CA THR A 122 4.95 7.25 2.30
C THR A 122 5.14 8.39 3.30
N PRO A 123 5.43 9.64 2.88
CA PRO A 123 5.83 10.71 3.79
C PRO A 123 4.79 11.00 4.85
N SER A 124 5.26 11.30 6.06
CA SER A 124 4.45 11.46 7.27
C SER A 124 3.72 12.81 7.32
N SER A 125 2.56 12.89 6.68
CA SER A 125 1.33 13.49 7.24
C SER A 125 0.42 12.41 7.87
N VAL A 126 0.98 11.21 8.09
CA VAL A 126 0.27 9.90 8.15
C VAL A 126 0.59 9.09 9.42
N TRP A 127 1.00 9.71 10.53
CA TRP A 127 1.34 8.97 11.77
C TRP A 127 0.65 9.51 13.02
N THR A 128 -0.27 8.73 13.60
CA THR A 128 -0.42 8.63 15.05
C THR A 128 0.30 7.36 15.51
N PRO A 129 1.14 7.41 16.55
CA PRO A 129 1.69 6.20 17.14
C PRO A 129 0.57 5.50 17.92
N LEU A 130 0.14 4.33 17.44
CA LEU A 130 -0.60 3.36 18.24
C LEU A 130 0.12 2.01 18.15
N ASP A 131 1.01 1.82 19.11
CA ASP A 131 1.51 0.62 19.81
C ASP A 131 1.52 -0.79 19.21
N HIS A 132 1.05 -1.09 18.00
CA HIS A 132 1.18 -2.42 17.40
C HIS A 132 1.69 -2.35 15.96
N PHE A 133 2.94 -1.90 15.82
CA PHE A 133 3.74 -2.10 14.62
C PHE A 133 4.22 -3.55 14.56
N SER A 134 3.55 -4.40 13.77
CA SER A 134 4.13 -5.69 13.35
C SER A 134 4.82 -5.53 11.99
N ALA A 135 5.90 -4.75 11.95
CA ALA A 135 6.94 -5.01 10.94
C ALA A 135 7.75 -6.22 11.42
N THR A 136 7.16 -7.40 11.33
CA THR A 136 7.87 -8.64 11.59
C THR A 136 8.43 -9.20 10.28
N PHE A 137 9.76 -9.25 10.28
CA PHE A 137 10.67 -10.12 9.52
C PHE A 137 11.42 -9.60 8.28
N ASN A 138 12.73 -9.51 8.53
CA ASN A 138 13.90 -9.56 7.66
C ASN A 138 14.33 -8.23 6.97
N PRO A 139 15.18 -7.40 7.61
CA PRO A 139 15.98 -6.45 6.86
C PRO A 139 16.92 -7.25 5.95
N ALA A 140 16.64 -7.27 4.65
CA ALA A 140 17.65 -7.66 3.69
C ALA A 140 18.84 -6.71 3.89
N ILE A 141 19.92 -7.25 4.47
CA ILE A 141 21.18 -6.57 4.67
C ILE A 141 21.64 -6.09 3.30
N VAL A 142 21.59 -4.78 3.09
CA VAL A 142 22.29 -4.14 1.98
C VAL A 142 23.77 -4.22 2.31
N TYR A 143 24.48 -5.18 1.73
CA TYR A 143 25.94 -5.13 1.71
C TYR A 143 26.36 -3.90 0.90
N PRO A 144 27.12 -2.94 1.46
CA PRO A 144 27.71 -1.90 0.65
C PRO A 144 28.74 -2.55 -0.28
N LEU A 145 28.44 -2.60 -1.58
CA LEU A 145 29.43 -2.88 -2.61
C LEU A 145 30.36 -1.66 -2.69
N THR A 146 31.44 -1.67 -1.92
CA THR A 146 32.59 -0.80 -2.17
C THR A 146 33.24 -1.27 -3.47
N MET A 147 33.05 -0.50 -4.55
CA MET A 147 33.83 -0.66 -5.78
C MET A 147 35.28 -0.24 -5.48
N PRO A 148 36.30 -1.04 -5.83
CA PRO A 148 37.68 -0.60 -5.72
C PRO A 148 37.96 0.44 -6.81
N THR A 149 38.50 1.59 -6.41
CA THR A 149 39.08 2.58 -7.32
C THR A 149 40.44 2.07 -7.78
N THR A 150 40.63 1.94 -9.10
CA THR A 150 41.93 2.06 -9.75
C THR A 150 41.84 3.11 -10.83
#